data_AF-A0A940A2P2-F1
#
_entry.id   AF-A0A940A2P2-F1
#
_cell.length_a   1.000
_cell.length_b   1.000
_cell.length_c   1.000
_cell.angle_alpha   90.00
_cell.angle_beta   90.00
_cell.angle_gamma   90.00
#
_symmetry.space_group_name_H-M   'P 1'
#
loop_
_entity.id
_entity.type
_entity.pdbx_description
1 polymer ?
#
loop_
_entity_poly.entity_id
_entity_poly.type
_entity_poly.pdbx_seq_one_letter_code
_entity_poly.pdbx_strand_id
1 'polypeptide(L)'
;MRKIHRKSGGISFLTAMIFIAFIVVAVLCITRFNNIMIQKQRLTSENSSLKAQASVLSDKLARINAQAEYGNDDQYVISIARGNLDMVYPGEIIFRTNGQ
;
A
#
# COMPACT_ATOMS: atom_id res chain seq x y z
N MET A 1 -30.15 -56.36 54.03
CA MET A 1 -30.32 -54.93 53.70
C MET A 1 -29.34 -54.55 52.60
N ARG A 2 -29.83 -54.28 51.37
CA ARG A 2 -28.98 -53.96 50.21
C ARG A 2 -28.82 -52.45 50.12
N LYS A 3 -27.62 -51.93 50.37
CA LYS A 3 -27.33 -50.48 50.25
C LYS A 3 -27.31 -50.09 48.78
N ILE A 4 -28.35 -49.38 48.33
CA ILE A 4 -28.42 -48.84 46.97
C ILE A 4 -27.56 -47.58 46.94
N HIS A 5 -26.33 -47.69 46.42
CA HIS A 5 -25.50 -46.53 46.11
C HIS A 5 -26.13 -45.77 44.93
N ARG A 6 -26.82 -44.66 45.22
CA ARG A 6 -27.23 -43.70 44.19
C ARG A 6 -25.97 -43.02 43.65
N LYS A 7 -25.52 -43.41 42.46
CA LYS A 7 -24.53 -42.64 41.72
C LYS A 7 -25.18 -41.30 41.37
N SER A 8 -24.76 -40.24 42.05
CA SER A 8 -25.09 -38.87 41.69
C SER A 8 -24.43 -38.57 40.34
N GLY A 9 -25.19 -38.74 39.27
CA GLY A 9 -24.80 -38.36 37.91
C GLY A 9 -24.85 -36.85 37.75
N GLY A 10 -23.89 -36.16 38.35
CA GLY A 10 -23.61 -34.76 38.07
C GLY A 10 -22.28 -34.66 37.33
N ILE A 11 -22.22 -33.82 36.29
CA ILE A 11 -20.94 -33.45 35.67
C ILE A 11 -20.06 -32.93 36.80
N SER A 12 -18.88 -33.53 36.98
CA SER A 12 -17.95 -33.09 38.02
C SER A 12 -17.62 -31.61 37.78
N PHE A 13 -17.66 -30.79 38.82
CA PHE A 13 -17.31 -29.38 38.75
C PHE A 13 -15.96 -29.16 38.06
N LEU A 14 -15.04 -30.10 38.27
CA LEU A 14 -13.71 -30.13 37.67
C LEU A 14 -13.75 -30.31 36.14
N THR A 15 -14.63 -31.19 35.63
CA THR A 15 -14.84 -31.34 34.18
C THR A 15 -15.47 -30.10 33.57
N ALA A 16 -16.45 -29.48 34.23
CA ALA A 16 -17.07 -28.24 33.74
C ALA A 16 -16.06 -27.09 33.65
N MET A 17 -15.18 -26.94 34.65
CA MET A 17 -14.12 -25.93 34.66
C MET A 17 -13.12 -26.11 33.51
N ILE A 18 -12.71 -27.35 33.21
CA ILE A 18 -11.80 -27.65 32.11
C ILE A 18 -12.45 -27.30 30.76
N PHE A 19 -13.73 -27.62 30.56
CA PHE A 19 -14.45 -27.27 29.34
C PHE A 19 -14.52 -25.75 29.12
N ILE A 20 -14.81 -24.98 30.17
CA ILE A 20 -14.87 -23.51 30.09
C ILE A 20 -13.49 -22.95 29.73
N ALA A 21 -12.41 -23.44 30.36
CA ALA A 21 -11.06 -23.02 30.02
C ALA A 21 -10.70 -23.33 28.56
N PHE A 22 -11.09 -24.51 28.07
CA PHE A 22 -10.85 -24.92 26.69
C PHE A 22 -11.59 -24.03 25.68
N ILE A 23 -12.84 -23.66 25.98
CA ILE A 23 -13.64 -22.74 25.15
C ILE A 23 -12.97 -21.36 25.08
N VAL A 24 -12.50 -20.83 26.21
CA VAL A 24 -11.81 -19.52 26.24
C VAL A 24 -10.55 -19.56 25.39
N VAL A 25 -9.72 -20.61 25.51
CA VAL A 25 -8.52 -20.77 24.70
C VAL A 25 -8.86 -20.90 23.21
N ALA A 26 -9.90 -21.67 22.86
CA ALA A 26 -10.35 -21.81 21.48
C ALA A 26 -10.77 -20.47 20.87
N VAL A 27 -11.53 -19.65 21.60
CA VAL A 27 -11.95 -18.31 21.16
C VAL A 27 -10.75 -17.37 20.97
N LEU A 28 -9.77 -17.41 21.87
CA LEU A 28 -8.52 -16.64 21.75
C LEU A 28 -7.70 -17.06 20.53
N CYS A 29 -7.60 -18.37 20.25
CA CYS A 29 -6.95 -18.87 19.06
C CYS A 29 -7.64 -18.36 17.79
N ILE A 30 -8.97 -18.52 17.68
CA ILE A 30 -9.74 -18.10 16.50
C ILE A 30 -9.59 -16.60 16.24
N THR A 31 -9.73 -15.77 17.28
CA THR A 31 -9.59 -14.31 17.14
C THR A 31 -8.17 -13.89 16.72
N ARG A 32 -7.13 -14.54 17.23
CA ARG A 32 -5.74 -14.30 16.78
C ARG A 32 -5.52 -14.72 15.33
N PHE A 33 -6.02 -15.89 14.93
CA PHE A 33 -5.93 -16.36 13.54
C PHE A 33 -6.64 -15.42 12.57
N ASN A 34 -7.86 -14.98 12.88
CA ASN A 34 -8.60 -14.04 12.03
C ASN A 34 -7.88 -12.69 11.90
N ASN A 35 -7.34 -12.16 13.00
CA ASN A 35 -6.58 -10.91 12.97
C ASN A 35 -5.31 -10.99 12.10
N ILE A 36 -4.60 -12.14 12.12
CA ILE A 36 -3.43 -12.34 11.27
C ILE A 36 -3.84 -12.45 9.80
N MET A 37 -4.94 -13.13 9.51
CA MET A 37 -5.43 -13.31 8.15
C MET A 37 -5.86 -11.99 7.51
N ILE A 38 -6.60 -11.16 8.26
CA ILE A 38 -7.00 -9.81 7.83
C ILE A 38 -5.78 -8.92 7.61
N GLN A 39 -4.79 -8.96 8.51
CA GLN A 39 -3.55 -8.20 8.33
C GLN A 39 -2.80 -8.63 7.08
N LYS A 40 -2.69 -9.94 6.79
CA LYS A 40 -2.05 -10.42 5.55
C LYS A 40 -2.78 -9.95 4.29
N GLN A 41 -4.11 -9.95 4.30
CA GLN A 41 -4.90 -9.41 3.18
C GLN A 41 -4.67 -7.91 3.00
N ARG A 42 -4.62 -7.15 4.09
CA ARG A 42 -4.31 -5.73 4.05
C ARG A 42 -2.90 -5.48 3.49
N LEU A 43 -1.88 -6.17 4.00
CA LEU A 43 -0.49 -6.01 3.53
C LEU A 43 -0.30 -6.39 2.05
N THR A 44 -1.03 -7.37 1.54
CA THR A 44 -0.96 -7.76 0.12
C THR A 44 -1.60 -6.71 -0.77
N SER A 45 -2.75 -6.14 -0.36
CA SER A 45 -3.38 -5.03 -1.06
C SER A 45 -2.49 -3.78 -1.06
N GLU A 46 -1.90 -3.42 0.08
CA GLU A 46 -0.99 -2.28 0.21
C GLU A 46 0.27 -2.46 -0.67
N ASN A 47 0.85 -3.67 -0.70
CA ASN A 47 1.97 -3.97 -1.60
C ASN A 47 1.63 -3.80 -3.08
N SER A 48 0.43 -4.20 -3.51
CA SER A 48 0.02 -4.01 -4.91
C SER A 48 -0.15 -2.52 -5.25
N SER A 49 -0.71 -1.73 -4.32
CA SER A 49 -0.85 -0.28 -4.48
C SER A 49 0.50 0.43 -4.51
N LEU A 50 1.47 0.00 -3.69
CA LEU A 50 2.83 0.57 -3.68
C LEU A 50 3.58 0.22 -4.97
N LYS A 51 3.44 -1.00 -5.49
CA LYS A 51 4.01 -1.38 -6.79
C LYS A 51 3.44 -0.55 -7.94
N ALA A 52 2.13 -0.32 -7.95
CA ALA A 52 1.49 0.54 -8.95
C ALA A 52 1.97 1.99 -8.85
N GLN A 53 2.14 2.51 -7.63
CA GLN A 53 2.70 3.85 -7.43
C GLN A 53 4.16 3.94 -7.91
N ALA A 54 4.96 2.91 -7.65
CA ALA A 54 6.35 2.85 -8.11
C ALA A 54 6.44 2.83 -9.64
N SER A 55 5.59 2.07 -10.33
CA SER A 55 5.58 2.05 -11.81
C SER A 55 5.16 3.40 -12.39
N VAL A 56 4.11 4.02 -11.84
CA VAL A 56 3.67 5.36 -12.28
C VAL A 56 4.76 6.40 -12.06
N LEU A 57 5.48 6.33 -10.93
CA LEU A 57 6.57 7.26 -10.65
C LEU A 57 7.77 7.04 -11.58
N SER A 58 8.09 5.78 -11.89
CA SER A 58 9.11 5.42 -12.87
C SER A 58 8.77 5.95 -14.26
N ASP A 59 7.51 5.81 -14.70
CA ASP A 59 7.05 6.32 -15.99
C ASP A 59 7.11 7.85 -16.04
N LYS A 60 6.76 8.54 -14.94
CA LYS A 60 6.91 10.00 -14.84
C LYS A 60 8.37 10.41 -14.94
N LEU A 61 9.27 9.70 -14.25
CA LEU A 61 10.70 9.99 -14.29
C LEU A 61 11.27 9.76 -15.69
N ALA A 62 10.88 8.68 -16.37
CA ALA A 62 11.26 8.43 -17.76
C ALA A 62 10.78 9.55 -18.70
N ARG A 63 9.56 10.05 -18.52
CA ARG A 63 9.03 11.20 -19.28
C ARG A 63 9.80 12.49 -19.01
N ILE A 64 10.14 12.77 -17.75
CA ILE A 64 10.93 13.95 -17.37
C ILE A 64 12.34 13.85 -17.96
N ASN A 65 12.98 12.68 -17.90
CA ASN A 65 14.30 12.48 -18.49
C ASN A 65 14.26 12.64 -20.01
N ALA A 66 13.26 12.06 -20.68
CA ALA A 66 13.07 12.29 -22.11
C ALA A 66 12.87 13.79 -22.39
N GLN A 67 12.04 14.48 -21.62
CA GLN A 67 11.82 15.92 -21.76
C GLN A 67 13.09 16.74 -21.46
N ALA A 68 13.95 16.32 -20.54
CA ALA A 68 15.23 16.97 -20.25
C ALA A 68 16.23 16.77 -21.38
N GLU A 69 16.23 15.58 -22.00
CA GLU A 69 17.10 15.25 -23.14
C GLU A 69 16.69 16.01 -24.41
N TYR A 70 15.37 16.20 -24.64
CA TYR A 70 14.86 17.09 -25.70
C TYR A 70 14.85 18.58 -25.30
N GLY A 71 14.94 18.90 -24.00
CA GLY A 71 14.87 20.27 -23.47
C GLY A 71 16.17 21.05 -23.58
N ASN A 72 17.30 20.36 -23.78
CA ASN A 72 18.61 20.95 -24.02
C ASN A 72 18.86 21.29 -25.51
N ASP A 73 17.96 20.91 -26.41
CA ASP A 73 18.05 21.27 -27.81
C ASP A 73 17.42 22.65 -28.00
N ASP A 74 18.19 23.65 -28.43
CA ASP A 74 17.74 25.06 -28.54
C ASP A 74 16.42 25.21 -29.34
N GLN A 75 16.15 24.26 -30.24
CA GLN A 75 14.89 24.16 -31.01
C GLN A 75 13.65 23.96 -30.13
N TYR A 76 13.74 23.18 -29.05
CA TYR A 76 12.61 22.93 -28.14
C TYR A 76 12.27 24.17 -27.33
N VAL A 77 13.28 24.89 -26.81
CA VAL A 77 13.10 26.16 -26.10
C VAL A 77 12.43 27.20 -27.00
N ILE A 78 12.87 27.31 -28.26
CA ILE A 78 12.26 28.20 -29.26
C ILE A 78 10.81 27.79 -29.54
N SER A 79 10.51 26.49 -29.65
CA SER A 79 9.14 26.00 -29.93
C SER A 79 8.17 26.27 -28.77
N ILE A 80 8.60 26.10 -27.52
CA ILE A 80 7.79 26.36 -26.32
C ILE A 80 7.61 27.87 -26.11
N ALA A 81 8.63 28.68 -26.35
CA ALA A 81 8.54 30.14 -26.29
C ALA A 81 7.56 30.69 -27.34
N ARG A 82 7.54 30.10 -28.55
CA ARG A 82 6.56 30.44 -29.59
C ARG A 82 5.14 29.98 -29.24
N GLY A 83 4.99 28.78 -28.68
CA GLY A 83 3.68 28.17 -28.42
C GLY A 83 2.97 28.65 -27.15
N ASN A 84 3.70 28.97 -26.08
CA ASN A 84 3.11 29.32 -24.78
C ASN A 84 3.28 30.80 -24.37
N LEU A 85 4.21 31.53 -24.98
CA LEU A 85 4.58 32.88 -24.51
C LEU A 85 4.30 33.98 -25.54
N ASP A 86 3.94 33.67 -26.80
CA ASP A 86 3.70 34.65 -27.89
C ASP A 86 4.81 35.71 -28.03
N MET A 87 6.05 35.37 -27.66
CA MET A 87 7.15 36.34 -27.49
C MET A 87 8.10 36.42 -28.68
N VAL A 88 7.92 35.67 -29.78
CA VAL A 88 8.92 35.65 -30.87
C VAL A 88 8.32 35.48 -32.26
N TYR A 89 8.55 36.47 -33.14
CA TYR A 89 8.25 36.37 -34.56
C TYR A 89 9.32 35.57 -35.32
N PRO A 90 8.99 34.96 -36.48
CA PRO A 90 9.95 34.16 -37.24
C PRO A 90 11.10 35.03 -37.79
N GLY A 91 12.31 34.89 -37.24
CA GLY A 91 13.52 35.55 -37.75
C GLY A 91 14.36 36.32 -36.72
N GLU A 92 13.93 36.44 -35.47
CA GLU A 92 14.72 37.13 -34.42
C GLU A 92 15.78 36.21 -33.77
N ILE A 93 17.01 36.73 -33.66
CA ILE A 93 18.14 36.07 -33.00
C ILE A 93 18.16 36.50 -31.53
N ILE A 94 18.07 35.53 -30.62
CA ILE A 94 18.08 35.76 -29.17
C ILE A 94 19.53 35.99 -28.73
N PHE A 95 19.88 37.22 -28.34
CA PHE A 95 21.14 37.50 -27.67
C PHE A 95 21.01 37.12 -26.19
N ARG A 96 21.72 36.07 -25.77
CA ARG A 96 21.95 35.83 -24.34
C ARG A 96 22.95 36.89 -23.86
N THR A 97 22.48 37.92 -23.15
CA THR A 97 23.37 38.73 -22.32
C THR A 97 23.84 37.84 -21.18
N ASN A 98 25.05 37.32 -21.31
CA ASN A 98 25.76 36.64 -20.23
C ASN A 98 25.85 37.64 -19.07
N GLY A 99 24.99 37.48 -18.08
CA GLY A 99 25.07 38.22 -16.84
C GLY A 99 26.39 37.88 -16.17
N GLN A 100 27.23 38.90 -15.98
CA GLN A 100 28.19 38.93 -14.89
C GLN A 100 27.45 38.92 -13.56
#